data_AF-A0A396S849-F1
#
_entry.id   AF-A0A396S849-F1
#
_cell.length_a   1.000
_cell.length_b   1.000
_cell.length_c   1.000
_cell.angle_alpha   90.00
_cell.angle_beta   90.00
_cell.angle_gamma   90.00
#
_symmetry.space_group_name_H-M   'P 1'
#
loop_
_entity.id
_entity.type
_entity.pdbx_description
1 polymer ?
#
loop_
_entity_poly.entity_id
_entity_poly.type
_entity_poly.pdbx_seq_one_letter_code
_entity_poly.pdbx_strand_id
1 'polypeptide(L)'
;MAEYNQELVKALAHGDAKAHDQIKNLPLTVRMSLGMAVDEMRRNEKIVPMNSGFSIYEQKKVTPEEQDELGNALAEHNRLLREADEKREAIRQEFIEKEAKAKVERARAGLAMNDRR
;
A
#
# COMPACT_ATOMS: atom_id res chain seq x y z
N MET A 1 19.92 25.94 -16.55
CA MET A 1 19.85 25.42 -15.17
C MET A 1 20.38 26.51 -14.28
N ALA A 2 19.60 27.04 -13.34
CA ALA A 2 20.10 28.06 -12.42
C ALA A 2 21.25 27.43 -11.62
N GLU A 3 22.45 27.99 -11.71
CA GLU A 3 23.63 27.55 -10.95
C GLU A 3 23.42 27.96 -9.49
N TYR A 4 22.64 27.16 -8.77
CA TYR A 4 22.53 27.29 -7.33
C TYR A 4 23.86 26.90 -6.70
N ASN A 5 24.24 27.60 -5.62
CA ASN A 5 25.46 27.28 -4.88
C ASN A 5 25.44 25.78 -4.48
N GLN A 6 26.38 25.02 -5.04
CA GLN A 6 26.45 23.57 -4.87
C GLN A 6 26.63 23.17 -3.40
N GLU A 7 27.28 24.02 -2.59
CA GLU A 7 27.45 23.77 -1.16
C GLU A 7 26.11 23.84 -0.41
N LEU A 8 25.22 24.75 -0.79
CA LEU A 8 23.88 24.85 -0.21
C LEU A 8 23.03 23.64 -0.60
N VAL A 9 23.08 23.22 -1.87
CA VAL A 9 22.36 22.03 -2.35
C VAL A 9 22.85 20.77 -1.63
N LYS A 10 24.17 20.65 -1.41
CA LYS A 10 24.77 19.54 -0.66
C LYS A 10 24.37 19.56 0.82
N ALA A 11 24.41 20.72 1.47
CA ALA A 11 23.99 20.87 2.87
C ALA A 11 22.49 20.50 3.06
N LEU A 12 21.63 20.89 2.12
CA LEU A 12 20.22 20.48 2.10
C LEU A 12 20.04 18.99 1.81
N ALA A 13 20.84 18.43 0.91
CA ALA A 13 20.80 17.00 0.61
C ALA A 13 21.10 16.17 1.86
N HIS A 14 22.06 16.61 2.67
CA HIS A 14 22.40 15.99 3.96
C HIS A 14 21.41 16.29 5.11
N GLY A 15 20.51 17.26 4.96
CA GLY A 15 19.50 17.62 5.95
C GLY A 15 19.98 18.61 7.02
N ASP A 16 20.90 19.53 6.69
CA ASP A 16 21.33 20.57 7.62
C ASP A 16 20.18 21.56 7.93
N ALA A 17 19.85 21.69 9.21
CA ALA A 17 18.81 22.58 9.71
C ALA A 17 19.06 24.05 9.36
N LYS A 18 20.32 24.49 9.32
CA LYS A 18 20.69 25.88 8.97
C LYS A 18 20.40 26.18 7.50
N ALA A 19 20.62 25.22 6.61
CA ALA A 19 20.35 25.36 5.18
C ALA A 19 18.83 25.42 4.92
N HIS A 20 18.04 24.63 5.65
CA HIS A 20 16.57 24.71 5.57
C HIS A 20 16.02 26.06 6.02
N ASP A 21 16.58 26.66 7.07
CA ASP A 21 16.15 27.97 7.57
C ASP A 21 16.47 29.11 6.58
N GLN A 22 17.56 29.02 5.83
CA GLN A 22 17.92 30.02 4.81
C GLN A 22 16.93 30.03 3.63
N ILE A 23 16.30 28.90 3.33
CA ILE A 23 15.40 28.75 2.16
C ILE A 23 13.94 29.07 2.53
N LYS A 24 13.61 29.13 3.82
CA LYS A 24 12.27 29.51 4.31
C LYS A 24 11.86 30.94 3.90
N ASN A 25 12.85 31.82 3.68
CA ASN A 25 12.60 33.21 3.27
C ASN A 25 12.63 33.41 1.74
N LEU A 26 12.99 32.37 0.97
CA LEU A 26 13.03 32.47 -0.49
C LEU A 26 11.64 32.30 -1.12
N PRO A 27 11.39 32.91 -2.29
CA PRO A 27 10.17 32.73 -3.05
C PRO A 27 9.88 31.25 -3.36
N LEU A 28 8.60 30.87 -3.38
CA LEU A 28 8.16 29.48 -3.55
C LEU A 28 8.76 28.81 -4.79
N THR A 29 8.81 29.52 -5.92
CA THR A 29 9.39 29.02 -7.17
C THR A 29 10.86 28.64 -7.02
N VAL A 30 11.62 29.44 -6.27
CA VAL A 30 13.05 29.18 -6.00
C VAL A 30 13.19 27.98 -5.08
N ARG A 31 12.37 27.88 -4.03
CA ARG A 31 12.35 26.74 -3.12
C ARG A 31 12.05 25.42 -3.83
N MET A 32 11.07 25.42 -4.75
CA MET A 32 10.73 24.24 -5.54
C MET A 32 11.88 23.81 -6.46
N SER A 33 12.52 24.77 -7.15
CA SER A 33 13.67 24.46 -8.01
C SER A 33 14.90 23.96 -7.23
N LEU A 34 15.13 24.48 -6.01
CA LEU A 34 16.15 23.98 -5.09
C LEU A 34 15.83 22.56 -4.61
N GLY A 35 14.56 22.28 -4.29
CA GLY A 35 14.11 20.94 -3.93
C GLY A 35 14.38 19.91 -5.04
N MET A 36 14.10 20.25 -6.31
CA MET A 36 14.40 19.39 -7.45
C MET A 36 15.90 19.10 -7.60
N ALA A 37 16.74 20.12 -7.43
CA ALA A 37 18.20 19.97 -7.48
C ALA A 37 18.74 19.11 -6.33
N VAL A 38 18.18 19.25 -5.13
CA VAL A 38 18.52 18.42 -3.96
C VAL A 38 18.12 16.97 -4.20
N ASP A 39 16.93 16.72 -4.76
CA ASP A 39 16.46 15.37 -5.06
C ASP A 39 17.28 14.69 -6.16
N GLU A 40 17.71 15.45 -7.18
CA GLU A 40 18.64 14.97 -8.20
C GLU A 40 19.99 14.58 -7.59
N MET A 41 20.55 15.43 -6.73
CA MET A 41 21.82 15.15 -6.03
C MET A 41 21.71 13.94 -5.10
N ARG A 42 20.60 13.79 -4.35
CA ARG A 42 20.36 12.62 -3.49
C ARG A 42 20.31 11.32 -4.29
N ARG A 43 19.69 11.33 -5.48
CA ARG A 43 19.65 10.16 -6.38
C ARG A 43 21.02 9.82 -6.96
N ASN A 44 21.78 10.83 -7.38
CA ASN A 44 23.09 10.63 -8.00
C ASN A 44 24.16 10.18 -6.98
N GLU A 45 24.19 10.79 -5.79
CA GLU A 45 25.23 10.55 -4.78
C GLU A 45 24.82 9.55 -3.69
N LYS A 46 23.61 8.95 -3.77
CA LYS A 46 23.04 8.04 -2.76
C LYS A 46 23.11 8.60 -1.33
N ILE A 47 22.90 9.90 -1.17
CA ILE A 47 22.93 10.56 0.13
C ILE A 47 21.67 10.20 0.92
N VAL A 48 21.83 9.53 2.04
CA VAL A 48 20.77 9.36 3.05
C VAL A 48 20.82 10.59 3.98
N PRO A 49 19.75 11.39 4.07
CA PRO A 49 19.73 12.56 4.94
C PRO A 49 19.87 12.12 6.40
N MET A 50 20.84 12.70 7.12
CA MET A 50 21.20 12.30 8.48
C MET A 50 20.27 12.87 9.56
N ASN A 51 19.41 13.83 9.22
CA ASN A 51 18.61 14.52 10.22
C ASN A 51 17.26 15.03 9.67
N SER A 52 16.31 14.14 9.51
CA SER A 52 14.89 14.50 9.51
C SER A 52 14.12 13.27 9.97
N GLY A 53 13.43 13.36 11.11
CA GLY A 53 12.81 12.26 11.87
C GLY A 53 11.76 11.40 11.16
N PHE A 54 11.71 11.40 9.83
CA PHE A 54 11.09 10.39 8.99
C PHE A 54 11.94 10.26 7.71
N SER A 55 12.92 9.35 7.73
CA SER A 55 13.58 8.92 6.51
C SER A 55 12.73 7.82 5.86
N ILE A 56 12.20 8.10 4.67
CA ILE A 56 11.49 7.11 3.82
C ILE A 56 12.42 5.95 3.43
N TYR A 57 13.74 6.11 3.65
CA TYR A 57 14.78 5.15 3.33
C TYR A 57 15.33 4.42 4.56
N GLU A 58 14.88 4.75 5.78
CA GLU A 58 15.23 3.97 6.98
C GLU A 58 14.36 2.71 7.01
N GLN A 59 14.87 1.63 6.42
CA GLN A 59 14.35 0.30 6.71
C GLN A 59 14.75 -0.02 8.15
N LYS A 60 13.81 0.19 9.08
CA LYS A 60 13.95 -0.27 10.46
C LYS A 60 14.28 -1.77 10.41
N LYS A 61 15.40 -2.18 11.01
CA LYS A 61 15.79 -3.59 11.02
C LYS A 61 14.73 -4.36 11.79
N VAL A 62 13.97 -5.19 11.09
CA VAL A 62 12.92 -6.04 11.66
C VAL A 62 13.57 -7.05 12.60
N THR A 63 13.07 -7.19 13.82
CA THR A 63 13.56 -8.21 14.75
C THR A 63 13.01 -9.59 14.37
N PRO A 64 13.66 -10.71 14.78
CA PRO A 64 13.11 -12.06 14.56
C PRO A 64 11.70 -12.22 15.16
N GLU A 65 11.45 -11.60 16.30
CA GLU A 65 10.14 -11.61 16.98
C GLU A 65 9.05 -10.95 16.13
N GLU A 66 9.34 -9.81 15.49
CA GLU A 66 8.42 -9.12 14.58
C GLU A 66 8.14 -9.97 13.31
N GLN A 67 9.10 -10.80 12.87
CA GLN A 67 8.89 -11.73 11.75
C GLN A 67 7.99 -12.90 12.14
N ASP A 68 8.16 -13.45 13.34
CA ASP A 68 7.32 -14.53 13.85
C ASP A 68 5.88 -14.06 14.10
N GLU A 69 5.70 -12.86 14.65
CA GLU A 69 4.39 -12.21 14.80
C GLU A 69 3.70 -12.00 13.45
N LEU A 70 4.43 -11.52 12.45
CA LEU A 70 3.91 -11.36 11.09
C LEU A 70 3.51 -12.72 10.48
N GLY A 71 4.33 -13.75 10.68
CA GLY A 71 4.05 -15.11 10.22
C GLY A 71 2.75 -15.66 10.81
N ASN A 72 2.56 -15.50 12.13
CA ASN A 72 1.35 -15.92 12.82
C ASN A 72 0.11 -15.15 12.35
N ALA A 73 0.22 -13.83 12.18
CA ALA A 73 -0.87 -13.00 11.68
C ALA A 73 -1.31 -13.41 10.27
N LEU A 74 -0.35 -13.70 9.38
CA LEU A 74 -0.63 -14.19 8.02
C LEU A 74 -1.28 -15.58 8.04
N ALA A 75 -0.85 -16.47 8.92
CA ALA A 75 -1.44 -17.80 9.05
C ALA A 75 -2.92 -17.74 9.50
N GLU A 76 -3.23 -16.91 10.51
CA GLU A 76 -4.61 -16.69 10.97
C GLU A 76 -5.47 -16.08 9.86
N HIS A 77 -4.97 -15.05 9.16
CA HIS A 77 -5.68 -14.44 8.04
C HIS A 77 -6.01 -15.47 6.94
N ASN A 78 -5.06 -16.32 6.58
CA ASN A 78 -5.26 -17.38 5.59
C ASN A 78 -6.20 -18.48 6.07
N ARG A 79 -6.31 -18.73 7.39
CA ARG A 79 -7.33 -19.63 7.94
C ARG A 79 -8.72 -19.02 7.76
N LEU A 80 -8.90 -17.76 8.13
CA LEU A 80 -10.19 -17.07 8.04
C LEU A 80 -10.70 -16.96 6.60
N LEU A 81 -9.80 -16.72 5.63
CA LEU A 81 -10.16 -16.72 4.21
C LEU A 81 -10.70 -18.07 3.75
N ARG A 82 -10.02 -19.18 4.10
CA ARG A 82 -10.46 -20.53 3.75
C ARG A 82 -11.82 -20.85 4.36
N GLU A 83 -12.02 -20.55 5.64
CA GLU A 83 -13.32 -20.75 6.30
C GLU A 83 -14.45 -19.93 5.65
N ALA A 84 -14.15 -18.72 5.17
CA ALA A 84 -15.12 -17.88 4.48
C ALA A 84 -15.49 -18.45 3.10
N ASP A 85 -14.51 -18.98 2.36
CA ASP A 85 -14.74 -19.59 1.06
C ASP A 85 -15.51 -20.92 1.18
N GLU A 86 -15.18 -21.76 2.16
CA GLU A 86 -15.92 -22.99 2.46
C GLU A 86 -17.40 -22.69 2.77
N LYS A 87 -17.67 -21.65 3.57
CA LYS A 87 -19.05 -21.21 3.86
C LYS A 87 -19.78 -20.74 2.60
N ARG A 88 -19.10 -20.02 1.71
CA ARG A 88 -19.69 -19.56 0.44
C ARG A 88 -20.01 -20.73 -0.48
N GLU A 89 -19.14 -21.72 -0.55
CA GLU A 89 -19.36 -22.94 -1.34
C GLU A 89 -20.53 -23.75 -0.78
N ALA A 90 -20.61 -23.94 0.53
CA ALA A 90 -21.74 -24.61 1.18
C ALA A 90 -23.07 -23.90 0.85
N ILE A 91 -23.13 -22.57 0.97
CA ILE A 91 -24.32 -21.78 0.62
C ILE A 91 -24.70 -21.95 -0.86
N ARG A 92 -23.71 -21.97 -1.77
CA ARG A 92 -23.97 -22.20 -3.20
C ARG A 92 -24.55 -23.59 -3.45
N GLN A 93 -23.98 -24.62 -2.83
CA GLN A 93 -24.47 -25.99 -2.97
C GLN A 93 -25.91 -26.12 -2.44
N GLU A 94 -26.20 -25.61 -1.25
CA GLU A 94 -27.55 -25.59 -0.70
C GLU A 94 -28.56 -24.86 -1.60
N PHE A 95 -28.14 -23.73 -2.18
CA PHE A 95 -28.99 -22.97 -3.09
C PHE A 95 -29.31 -23.79 -4.36
N ILE A 96 -28.30 -24.40 -4.97
CA ILE A 96 -28.47 -25.27 -6.15
C ILE A 96 -29.39 -26.45 -5.82
N GLU A 97 -29.21 -27.10 -4.66
CA GLU A 97 -30.08 -28.20 -4.23
C GLU A 97 -31.53 -27.75 -4.04
N LYS A 98 -31.75 -26.59 -3.43
CA LYS A 98 -33.09 -26.01 -3.24
C LYS A 98 -33.75 -25.69 -4.58
N GLU A 99 -33.01 -25.07 -5.51
CA GLU A 99 -33.52 -24.81 -6.86
C GLU A 99 -33.83 -26.09 -7.63
N ALA A 100 -32.96 -27.11 -7.53
CA ALA A 100 -33.16 -28.39 -8.19
C ALA A 100 -34.41 -29.10 -7.64
N LYS A 101 -34.59 -29.15 -6.31
CA LYS A 101 -35.80 -29.70 -5.66
C LYS A 101 -37.04 -28.95 -6.10
N ALA A 102 -37.03 -27.62 -6.06
CA ALA A 102 -38.16 -26.79 -6.50
C ALA A 102 -38.52 -27.00 -7.98
N LYS A 103 -37.52 -27.18 -8.86
CA LYS A 103 -37.74 -27.51 -10.28
C LYS A 103 -38.35 -28.89 -10.45
N VAL A 104 -37.84 -29.90 -9.74
CA VAL A 104 -38.38 -31.27 -9.78
C VAL A 104 -39.81 -31.33 -9.25
N GLU A 105 -40.12 -30.65 -8.16
CA GLU A 105 -41.48 -30.57 -7.60
C GLU A 105 -42.45 -29.88 -8.57
N ARG A 106 -42.06 -28.76 -9.20
CA ARG A 106 -42.88 -28.11 -10.24
C ARG A 106 -43.10 -28.99 -11.46
N ALA A 107 -42.07 -29.70 -11.92
CA ALA A 107 -42.18 -30.64 -13.03
C ALA A 107 -43.14 -31.79 -12.70
N ARG A 108 -43.06 -32.33 -11.48
CA ARG A 108 -44.02 -33.35 -10.97
C ARG A 108 -45.44 -32.80 -10.88
N ALA A 109 -45.61 -31.53 -10.53
CA ALA A 109 -46.89 -30.86 -10.48
C ALA A 109 -47.44 -30.44 -11.86
N GLY A 110 -46.71 -30.69 -12.96
CA GLY A 110 -47.13 -30.34 -14.32
C GLY A 110 -47.13 -28.83 -14.61
N LEU A 111 -46.46 -28.02 -13.78
CA LEU A 111 -46.39 -26.56 -13.95
C LEU A 111 -45.27 -26.18 -14.92
N ALA A 112 -45.59 -25.43 -15.98
CA ALA A 112 -44.62 -24.96 -16.96
C ALA A 112 -43.59 -24.01 -16.32
N MET A 113 -42.31 -24.11 -16.72
CA MET A 113 -41.27 -23.17 -16.29
C MET A 113 -41.60 -21.78 -16.86
N ASN A 114 -41.87 -20.83 -15.97
CA ASN A 114 -42.01 -19.42 -16.35
C ASN A 114 -40.61 -18.83 -16.47
N ASP A 115 -39.92 -19.14 -17.57
CA ASP A 115 -38.65 -18.50 -17.93
C ASP A 115 -38.93 -17.06 -18.35
N ARG A 116 -39.07 -16.17 -17.36
CA ARG A 116 -38.88 -14.74 -17.56
C ARG A 116 -37.46 -14.41 -17.12
N ARG A 117 -36.54 -14.52 -18.07
CA ARG A 117 -35.25 -13.82 -18.03
C ARG A 117 -35.30 -12.69 -19.03
#